data_AF-A0A947LRU9-F1
#
_entry.id   AF-A0A947LRU9-F1
#
_cell.length_a   1.000
_cell.length_b   1.000
_cell.length_c   1.000
_cell.angle_alpha   90.00
_cell.angle_beta   90.00
_cell.angle_gamma   90.00
#
_symmetry.space_group_name_H-M   'P 1'
#
loop_
_entity.id
_entity.type
_entity.pdbx_description
1 polymer ?
#
loop_
_entity_poly.entity_id
_entity_poly.type
_entity_poly.pdbx_seq_one_letter_code
_entity_poly.pdbx_strand_id
1 'polypeptide(L)'
;MKPVPLNLPAVMAAAALFLAAGAAGAAADANSPAAYAIRIPVALAADAPLQRVMLPAEVLVRLQSPGYADVRLFNGAGQPVPMALAGVAAASAPEESVTLPAYPILGSASAGGTGLEGLSLRIEERQGQRVVQIDTTGTASAAGPAATPAVQ
;
A
#
# COMPACT_ATOMS: atom_id res chain seq x y z
N MET A 1 -25.49 -20.61 -70.36
CA MET A 1 -25.00 -20.83 -68.98
C MET A 1 -24.00 -21.97 -69.04
N LYS A 2 -22.70 -21.70 -68.85
CA LYS A 2 -21.62 -22.69 -69.04
C LYS A 2 -21.21 -23.25 -67.67
N PRO A 3 -21.21 -24.59 -67.46
CA PRO A 3 -20.88 -25.16 -66.16
C PRO A 3 -19.38 -25.01 -65.89
N VAL A 4 -19.04 -24.45 -64.73
CA VAL A 4 -17.66 -24.33 -64.24
C VAL A 4 -17.21 -25.70 -63.71
N PRO A 5 -16.06 -26.24 -64.14
CA PRO A 5 -15.57 -27.52 -63.64
C PRO A 5 -15.09 -27.37 -62.19
N LEU A 6 -15.64 -28.21 -61.30
CA LEU A 6 -15.30 -28.24 -59.88
C LEU A 6 -13.95 -28.98 -59.70
N ASN A 7 -12.89 -28.24 -59.37
CA ASN A 7 -11.55 -28.80 -59.19
C ASN A 7 -11.42 -29.43 -57.79
N LEU A 8 -11.70 -30.74 -57.68
CA LEU A 8 -11.69 -31.51 -56.43
C LEU A 8 -10.47 -31.30 -55.50
N PRO A 9 -9.20 -31.27 -55.99
CA PRO A 9 -8.05 -31.06 -55.10
C PRO A 9 -8.03 -29.67 -54.46
N ALA A 10 -8.53 -28.65 -55.17
CA ALA A 10 -8.65 -27.30 -54.61
C ALA A 10 -9.76 -27.22 -53.55
N VAL A 11 -10.86 -27.96 -53.74
CA VAL A 11 -11.94 -28.08 -52.75
C VAL A 11 -11.46 -28.82 -51.50
N MET A 12 -10.65 -29.88 -51.64
CA MET A 12 -10.08 -30.61 -50.51
C MET A 12 -9.03 -29.81 -49.74
N ALA A 13 -8.17 -29.04 -50.43
CA ALA A 13 -7.21 -28.14 -49.78
C ALA A 13 -7.91 -27.00 -49.03
N ALA A 14 -8.98 -26.43 -49.60
CA ALA A 14 -9.80 -25.43 -48.93
C ALA A 14 -10.54 -26.01 -47.72
N ALA A 15 -11.04 -27.24 -47.81
CA ALA A 15 -11.68 -27.94 -46.68
C ALA A 15 -10.69 -28.25 -45.55
N ALA A 16 -9.44 -28.65 -45.87
CA ALA A 16 -8.39 -28.88 -44.90
C ALA A 16 -7.95 -27.58 -44.19
N LEU A 17 -7.89 -26.46 -44.93
CA LEU A 17 -7.61 -25.14 -44.35
C LEU A 17 -8.74 -24.65 -43.44
N PHE A 18 -10.01 -24.93 -43.79
CA PHE A 18 -11.17 -24.65 -42.93
C PHE A 18 -11.20 -25.52 -41.67
N LEU A 19 -10.82 -26.80 -41.76
CA LEU A 19 -10.73 -27.69 -40.59
C LEU A 19 -9.60 -27.29 -39.63
N ALA A 20 -8.47 -26.81 -40.16
CA ALA A 20 -7.35 -26.32 -39.35
C ALA A 20 -7.65 -24.98 -38.65
N ALA A 21 -8.51 -24.14 -39.25
CA ALA A 21 -8.97 -22.88 -38.65
C ALA A 21 -10.06 -23.09 -37.57
N GLY A 22 -10.68 -24.27 -37.51
CA GLY A 22 -11.77 -24.61 -36.59
C GLY A 22 -11.32 -25.01 -35.18
N ALA A 23 -10.03 -25.22 -34.94
CA ALA A 23 -9.48 -25.40 -33.60
C ALA A 23 -9.33 -24.04 -32.87
N ALA A 24 -10.37 -23.21 -32.93
CA ALA A 24 -10.52 -22.10 -32.00
C ALA A 24 -10.71 -22.73 -30.62
N GLY A 25 -9.63 -22.76 -29.83
CA GLY A 25 -9.64 -23.29 -28.49
C GLY A 25 -10.84 -22.72 -27.73
N ALA A 26 -11.70 -23.61 -27.22
CA ALA A 26 -12.75 -23.21 -26.31
C ALA A 26 -12.12 -22.31 -25.26
N ALA A 27 -12.59 -21.07 -25.16
CA ALA A 27 -12.08 -20.13 -24.18
C ALA A 27 -12.16 -20.81 -22.82
N ALA A 28 -11.01 -21.08 -22.22
CA ALA A 28 -10.96 -21.78 -20.94
C ALA A 28 -11.78 -20.95 -19.95
N ASP A 29 -12.69 -21.60 -19.21
CA ASP A 29 -13.51 -20.91 -18.22
C ASP A 29 -12.58 -20.29 -17.18
N ALA A 30 -12.52 -18.96 -17.14
CA ALA A 30 -11.66 -18.23 -16.21
C ALA A 30 -12.03 -18.49 -14.74
N ASN A 31 -13.20 -19.06 -14.46
CA ASN A 31 -13.60 -19.49 -13.13
C ASN A 31 -13.14 -20.92 -12.79
N SER A 32 -12.41 -21.57 -13.68
CA SER A 32 -11.81 -22.89 -13.47
C SER A 32 -10.30 -22.77 -13.24
N PRO A 33 -9.74 -23.44 -12.21
CA PRO A 33 -8.29 -23.52 -12.03
C PRO A 33 -7.55 -24.11 -13.24
N ALA A 34 -8.23 -24.90 -14.07
CA ALA A 34 -7.63 -25.51 -15.26
C ALA A 34 -7.33 -24.50 -16.38
N ALA A 35 -7.92 -23.30 -16.33
CA ALA A 35 -7.64 -22.22 -17.28
C ALA A 35 -6.28 -21.53 -17.06
N TYR A 36 -5.61 -21.82 -15.95
CA TYR A 36 -4.36 -21.17 -15.55
C TYR A 36 -3.18 -22.13 -15.73
N ALA A 37 -2.14 -21.66 -16.42
CA ALA A 37 -0.95 -22.46 -16.74
C ALA A 37 -0.12 -22.80 -15.48
N ILE A 38 -0.14 -21.93 -14.48
CA ILE A 38 0.62 -22.06 -13.24
C ILE A 38 -0.36 -22.08 -12.08
N ARG A 39 -0.15 -23.03 -11.16
CA ARG A 39 -0.96 -23.19 -9.94
C ARG A 39 -0.01 -23.37 -8.77
N ILE A 40 -0.06 -22.45 -7.82
CA ILE A 40 0.80 -22.42 -6.65
C ILE A 40 -0.08 -22.61 -5.41
N PRO A 41 0.25 -23.54 -4.50
CA PRO A 41 -0.48 -23.67 -3.25
C PRO A 41 -0.29 -22.43 -2.38
N VAL A 42 -1.38 -21.96 -1.78
CA VAL A 42 -1.37 -20.80 -0.87
C VAL A 42 -1.46 -21.30 0.56
N ALA A 43 -0.48 -20.94 1.38
CA ALA A 43 -0.53 -21.15 2.82
C ALA A 43 -1.32 -20.01 3.47
N LEU A 44 -2.23 -20.36 4.39
CA LEU A 44 -3.01 -19.39 5.15
C LEU A 44 -2.30 -19.05 6.46
N ALA A 45 -2.32 -17.78 6.84
CA ALA A 45 -1.94 -17.35 8.17
C ALA A 45 -3.05 -17.70 9.17
N ALA A 46 -2.67 -18.21 10.34
CA ALA A 46 -3.61 -18.53 11.40
C ALA A 46 -4.33 -17.26 11.91
N ASP A 47 -5.61 -17.40 12.24
CA ASP A 47 -6.44 -16.41 12.96
C ASP A 47 -6.51 -14.99 12.35
N ALA A 48 -6.30 -14.84 11.03
CA ALA A 48 -6.44 -13.56 10.35
C ALA A 48 -7.73 -13.51 9.50
N PRO A 49 -8.62 -12.52 9.72
CA PRO A 49 -9.86 -12.36 8.93
C PRO A 49 -9.58 -11.94 7.49
N LEU A 50 -8.41 -11.35 7.22
CA LEU A 50 -7.92 -11.03 5.89
C LEU A 50 -6.57 -11.71 5.67
N GLN A 51 -6.46 -12.43 4.56
CA GLN A 51 -5.24 -13.14 4.18
C GLN A 51 -4.46 -12.29 3.18
N ARG A 52 -3.20 -11.98 3.50
CA ARG A 52 -2.28 -11.35 2.56
C ARG A 52 -1.33 -12.40 2.01
N VAL A 53 -1.32 -12.52 0.69
CA VAL A 53 -0.44 -13.45 -0.03
C VAL A 53 0.54 -12.60 -0.82
N MET A 54 1.83 -12.78 -0.57
CA MET A 54 2.86 -12.16 -1.40
C MET A 54 2.84 -12.86 -2.76
N LEU A 55 2.70 -12.07 -3.83
CA LEU A 55 2.70 -12.62 -5.19
C LEU A 55 4.12 -13.13 -5.52
N PRO A 56 4.31 -14.43 -5.77
CA PRO A 56 5.64 -14.98 -6.05
C PRO A 56 6.25 -14.38 -7.32
N ALA A 57 7.57 -14.20 -7.33
CA ALA A 57 8.28 -13.61 -8.47
C ALA A 57 8.09 -14.42 -9.77
N GLU A 58 7.94 -15.74 -9.67
CA GLU A 58 7.66 -16.62 -10.82
C GLU A 58 6.32 -16.30 -11.52
N VAL A 59 5.33 -15.76 -10.80
CA VAL A 59 4.07 -15.32 -11.39
C VAL A 59 4.27 -14.00 -12.11
N LEU A 60 5.02 -13.07 -11.51
CA LEU A 60 5.31 -11.75 -12.10
C LEU A 60 6.03 -11.87 -13.44
N VAL A 61 7.00 -12.78 -13.57
CA VAL A 61 7.75 -12.96 -14.84
C VAL A 61 6.94 -13.66 -15.93
N ARG A 62 5.78 -14.23 -15.60
CA ARG A 62 4.89 -14.94 -16.53
C ARG A 62 3.60 -14.17 -16.82
N LEU A 63 3.44 -13.00 -16.22
CA LEU A 63 2.26 -12.16 -16.36
C LEU A 63 2.09 -11.75 -17.83
N GLN A 64 0.89 -11.95 -18.37
CA GLN A 64 0.53 -11.57 -19.73
C GLN A 64 -0.33 -10.31 -19.75
N SER A 65 -1.00 -10.01 -18.63
CA SER A 65 -1.87 -8.85 -18.50
C SER A 65 -1.25 -7.80 -17.59
N PRO A 66 -1.02 -6.55 -18.05
CA PRO A 66 -0.41 -5.51 -17.23
C PRO A 66 -1.22 -5.14 -15.97
N GLY A 67 -2.54 -5.45 -15.98
CA GLY A 67 -3.44 -5.28 -14.84
C GLY A 67 -3.63 -6.54 -13.99
N TYR A 68 -2.79 -7.58 -14.14
CA TYR A 68 -2.86 -8.84 -13.38
C TYR A 68 -4.20 -9.61 -13.51
N ALA A 69 -4.93 -9.43 -14.62
CA ALA A 69 -6.21 -10.10 -14.87
C ALA A 69 -6.08 -11.63 -15.01
N ASP A 70 -4.86 -12.10 -15.23
CA ASP A 70 -4.42 -13.49 -15.31
C ASP A 70 -4.06 -14.10 -13.94
N VAL A 71 -4.26 -13.37 -12.84
CA VAL A 71 -4.09 -13.88 -11.47
C VAL A 71 -5.46 -14.13 -10.83
N ARG A 72 -5.64 -15.32 -10.28
CA ARG A 72 -6.87 -15.67 -9.57
C ARG A 72 -6.63 -16.62 -8.41
N LEU A 73 -7.39 -16.42 -7.34
CA LEU A 73 -7.37 -17.29 -6.16
C LEU A 73 -8.53 -18.27 -6.22
N PHE A 74 -8.25 -19.53 -5.90
CA PHE A 74 -9.24 -20.59 -5.80
C PHE A 74 -9.17 -21.25 -4.43
N ASN A 75 -10.32 -21.66 -3.89
CA ASN A 75 -10.37 -22.46 -2.68
C ASN A 75 -10.06 -23.93 -2.96
N GLY A 76 -10.02 -24.78 -1.92
CA GLY A 76 -9.76 -26.21 -2.06
C GLY A 76 -10.82 -26.97 -2.87
N ALA A 77 -12.01 -26.39 -3.09
CA ALA A 77 -13.05 -26.94 -3.96
C ALA A 77 -12.92 -26.46 -5.42
N GLY A 78 -11.89 -25.67 -5.74
CA GLY A 78 -11.68 -25.12 -7.08
C GLY A 78 -12.59 -23.93 -7.42
N GLN A 79 -13.29 -23.34 -6.45
CA GLN A 79 -14.15 -22.18 -6.67
C GLN A 79 -13.33 -20.89 -6.55
N PRO A 80 -13.59 -19.88 -7.40
CA PRO A 80 -12.89 -18.60 -7.33
C PRO A 80 -13.23 -17.87 -6.03
N VAL A 81 -12.22 -17.31 -5.39
CA VAL A 81 -12.34 -16.53 -4.16
C VAL A 81 -12.11 -15.04 -4.47
N PRO A 82 -12.91 -14.13 -3.91
CA PRO A 82 -12.66 -12.69 -4.05
C PRO A 82 -11.27 -12.31 -3.55
N MET A 83 -10.58 -11.46 -4.31
CA MET A 83 -9.28 -10.93 -3.93
C MET A 83 -9.17 -9.47 -4.35
N ALA A 84 -8.28 -8.74 -3.68
CA ALA A 84 -7.87 -7.41 -4.05
C ALA A 84 -6.36 -7.38 -4.24
N LEU A 85 -5.90 -6.70 -5.28
CA LEU A 85 -4.49 -6.44 -5.50
C LEU A 85 -4.09 -5.24 -4.66
N ALA A 86 -3.25 -5.47 -3.65
CA ALA A 86 -2.61 -4.40 -2.91
C ALA A 86 -1.34 -4.00 -3.64
N GLY A 87 -1.18 -2.71 -3.97
CA GLY A 87 0.10 -2.18 -4.36
C GLY A 87 1.12 -2.43 -3.25
N VAL A 88 2.38 -2.65 -3.62
CA VAL A 88 3.48 -2.50 -2.66
C VAL A 88 3.49 -1.03 -2.30
N ALA A 89 3.04 -0.70 -1.07
CA ALA A 89 3.36 0.60 -0.51
C ALA A 89 4.88 0.75 -0.65
N ALA A 90 5.33 1.83 -1.28
CA ALA A 90 6.76 2.15 -1.31
C ALA A 90 7.23 1.97 0.13
N ALA A 91 8.18 1.05 0.34
CA ALA A 91 8.73 0.86 1.67
C ALA A 91 9.14 2.25 2.14
N SER A 92 8.61 2.71 3.29
CA SER A 92 9.09 3.97 3.86
C SER A 92 10.60 3.86 3.86
N ALA A 93 11.26 4.77 3.15
CA ALA A 93 12.70 4.85 3.19
C ALA A 93 13.10 4.82 4.67
N PRO A 94 14.15 4.08 5.06
CA PRO A 94 14.60 4.05 6.44
C PRO A 94 14.72 5.51 6.91
N GLU A 95 13.88 5.91 7.87
CA GLU A 95 13.94 7.24 8.44
C GLU A 95 15.26 7.35 9.20
N GLU A 96 16.24 8.02 8.59
CA GLU A 96 17.49 8.31 9.24
C GLU A 96 17.25 9.44 10.25
N SER A 97 17.19 9.07 11.54
CA SER A 97 17.12 10.05 12.62
C SER A 97 18.50 10.64 12.85
N VAL A 98 18.66 11.93 12.56
CA VAL A 98 19.89 12.68 12.85
C VAL A 98 19.68 13.49 14.12
N THR A 99 20.58 13.32 15.09
CA THR A 99 20.61 14.16 16.29
C THR A 99 21.22 15.51 15.93
N LEU A 100 20.43 16.58 16.03
CA LEU A 100 20.88 17.95 15.80
C LEU A 100 21.50 18.54 17.08
N PRO A 101 22.62 19.27 16.99
CA PRO A 101 23.16 19.99 18.14
C PRO A 101 22.22 21.13 18.55
N ALA A 102 21.97 21.28 19.86
CA ALA A 102 21.23 22.40 20.40
C ALA A 102 22.13 23.64 20.44
N TYR A 103 21.74 24.71 19.73
CA TYR A 103 22.45 25.98 19.76
C TYR A 103 21.87 26.92 20.83
N PRO A 104 22.72 27.66 21.56
CA PRO A 104 22.25 28.64 22.52
C PRO A 104 21.54 29.81 21.82
N ILE A 105 20.52 30.35 22.46
CA ILE A 105 19.92 31.62 22.03
C ILE A 105 20.88 32.73 22.46
N LEU A 106 21.51 33.38 21.48
CA LEU A 106 22.36 34.55 21.73
C LEU A 106 21.49 35.81 21.69
N GLY A 107 21.40 36.48 22.83
CA GLY A 107 20.81 37.80 22.94
C GLY A 107 21.49 38.54 24.08
N SER A 108 21.58 39.87 24.00
CA SER A 108 21.87 40.65 25.19
C SER A 108 20.75 40.37 26.18
N ALA A 109 21.08 39.86 27.36
CA ALA A 109 20.16 39.95 28.50
C ALA A 109 19.88 41.44 28.70
N SER A 110 18.79 41.93 28.13
CA SER A 110 18.34 43.28 28.43
C SER A 110 17.82 43.22 29.85
N ALA A 111 18.72 43.42 30.81
CA ALA A 111 18.37 43.83 32.14
C ALA A 111 17.73 45.22 32.01
N GLY A 112 16.46 45.26 31.61
CA GLY A 112 15.75 46.50 31.30
C GLY A 112 15.11 46.57 29.91
N GLY A 113 14.67 45.45 29.33
CA GLY A 113 13.71 45.51 28.22
C GLY A 113 12.34 45.91 28.75
N THR A 114 11.89 47.13 28.46
CA THR A 114 10.54 47.63 28.76
C THR A 114 9.51 46.60 28.27
N GLY A 115 8.84 45.91 29.19
CA GLY A 115 7.89 44.82 28.90
C GLY A 115 8.18 43.47 29.58
N LEU A 116 9.35 43.28 30.22
CA LEU A 116 9.68 42.09 31.02
C LEU A 116 9.70 42.37 32.54
N GLU A 117 9.28 43.56 32.95
CA GLU A 117 9.21 43.97 34.35
C GLU A 117 8.21 43.07 35.09
N GLY A 118 8.72 42.29 36.05
CA GLY A 118 7.93 41.35 36.82
C GLY A 118 7.93 39.91 36.33
N LEU A 119 8.62 39.58 35.23
CA LEU A 119 8.73 38.20 34.74
C LEU A 119 10.00 37.52 35.28
N SER A 120 9.84 36.53 36.15
CA SER A 120 10.89 35.62 36.64
C SER A 120 10.80 34.29 35.87
N LEU A 121 11.92 33.81 35.32
CA LEU A 121 12.03 32.51 34.67
C LEU A 121 13.05 31.67 35.44
N ARG A 122 12.60 30.55 36.00
CA ARG A 122 13.44 29.61 36.75
C ARG A 122 13.39 28.24 36.10
N ILE A 123 14.55 27.78 35.63
CA ILE A 123 14.68 26.49 34.95
C ILE A 123 15.51 25.57 35.85
N GLU A 124 14.90 24.48 36.32
CA GLU A 124 15.56 23.42 37.09
C GLU A 124 15.59 22.11 36.30
N GLU A 125 16.69 21.37 36.37
CA GLU A 125 16.76 20.00 35.87
C GLU A 125 16.71 19.05 37.08
N ARG A 126 15.66 18.22 37.21
CA ARG A 126 15.55 17.21 38.26
C ARG A 126 15.34 15.83 37.64
N GLN A 127 16.27 14.92 37.92
CA GLN A 127 16.16 13.50 37.54
C GLN A 127 15.88 13.28 36.03
N GLY A 128 16.48 14.12 35.17
CA GLY A 128 16.30 14.03 33.71
C GLY A 128 15.01 14.66 33.19
N GLN A 129 14.30 15.41 34.03
CA GLN A 129 13.15 16.22 33.64
C GLN A 129 13.44 17.71 33.88
N ARG A 130 13.17 18.52 32.85
CA ARG A 130 13.35 19.97 32.89
C ARG A 130 12.07 20.65 33.36
N VAL A 131 12.12 21.26 34.54
CA VAL A 131 11.04 22.05 35.13
C VAL A 131 11.27 23.51 34.80
N VAL A 132 10.31 24.14 34.11
CA VAL A 132 10.33 25.56 33.75
C VAL A 132 9.24 26.28 34.55
N GLN A 133 9.65 27.13 35.48
CA GLN A 133 8.77 27.98 36.27
C GLN A 133 8.83 29.41 35.73
N ILE A 134 7.66 30.00 35.49
CA ILE A 134 7.51 31.39 35.04
C ILE A 134 6.66 32.09 36.10
N ASP A 135 7.26 33.01 36.86
CA ASP A 135 6.52 33.88 37.77
C ASP A 135 6.30 35.22 37.09
N THR A 136 5.07 35.74 37.12
CA THR A 136 4.75 37.08 36.63
C THR A 136 4.15 37.90 37.76
N THR A 137 4.73 39.05 38.09
CA THR A 137 4.15 40.01 39.04
C THR A 137 3.20 40.96 38.32
N GLY A 138 2.23 40.39 37.59
CA GLY A 138 1.05 41.09 37.09
C GLY A 138 -0.17 40.49 37.76
N THR A 139 -1.08 41.31 38.27
CA THR A 139 -2.36 40.87 38.85
C THR A 139 -3.02 39.83 37.93
N ALA A 140 -3.06 38.58 38.39
CA ALA A 140 -3.83 37.53 37.77
C ALA A 140 -5.31 37.90 37.85
N SER A 141 -5.91 38.26 36.72
CA SER A 141 -7.35 38.10 36.56
C SER A 141 -7.60 36.60 36.50
N ALA A 142 -8.31 36.08 37.50
CA ALA A 142 -8.62 34.67 37.63
C ALA A 142 -9.38 34.17 36.39
N ALA A 143 -8.78 33.24 35.66
CA ALA A 143 -9.51 32.31 34.81
C ALA A 143 -9.34 30.92 35.43
N GLY A 144 -10.46 30.32 35.84
CA GLY A 144 -10.52 28.99 36.46
C GLY A 144 -10.02 27.87 35.54
N PRO A 145 -10.00 26.62 36.02
CA PRO A 145 -9.37 25.51 35.33
C PRO A 145 -10.00 25.28 33.96
N ALA A 146 -9.23 25.49 32.89
CA ALA A 146 -9.59 25.08 31.54
C ALA A 146 -9.26 23.59 31.39
N ALA A 147 -10.30 22.81 31.08
CA ALA A 147 -10.27 21.38 30.91
C ALA A 147 -9.25 20.90 29.86
N THR A 148 -8.67 19.73 30.12
CA THR A 148 -7.84 18.93 29.21
C THR A 148 -8.63 18.57 27.95
N PRO A 149 -8.16 18.86 26.73
CA PRO A 149 -8.67 18.18 25.55
C PRO A 149 -8.09 16.76 25.53
N ALA A 150 -8.97 15.78 25.66
CA ALA A 150 -8.68 14.39 25.33
C ALA A 150 -8.45 14.29 23.81
N VAL A 151 -7.30 13.74 23.41
CA VAL A 151 -7.06 13.30 22.04
C VAL A 151 -7.53 11.84 21.95
N GLN A 152 -8.54 11.61 21.11
CA GLN A 152 -8.78 10.31 20.47
C GLN A 152 -8.03 10.28 19.15
#